data_AF-A0A930AA25-F1
#
_entry.id   AF-A0A930AA25-F1
#
_cell.length_a   1.000
_cell.length_b   1.000
_cell.length_c   1.000
_cell.angle_alpha   90.00
_cell.angle_beta   90.00
_cell.angle_gamma   90.00
#
_symmetry.space_group_name_H-M   'P 1'
#
loop_
_entity.id
_entity.type
_entity.pdbx_description
1 polymer ?
#
loop_
_entity_poly.entity_id
_entity_poly.type
_entity_poly.pdbx_seq_one_letter_code
_entity_poly.pdbx_strand_id
1 'polypeptide(L)'
;MDREYLKRNVDTVKPAAKLACNITWEESETNSKLEEIIKNGIATICDMLGSDEIDFENDIRSRELLINYIVYKWNNVPEQFRTNYISDILECRKKVQLEKFVPEGDS
;
A
#
# COMPACT_ATOMS: atom_id res chain seq x y z
N MET A 1 0.26 13.99 0.94
CA MET A 1 0.05 13.16 2.15
C MET A 1 0.61 13.86 3.36
N ASP A 2 -0.23 14.04 4.38
CA ASP A 2 0.21 14.55 5.66
C ASP A 2 0.91 13.47 6.51
N ARG A 3 1.53 13.91 7.61
CA ARG A 3 2.28 13.05 8.53
C ARG A 3 1.41 12.07 9.31
N GLU A 4 0.17 12.45 9.63
CA GLU A 4 -0.76 11.66 10.40
C GLU A 4 -1.30 10.49 9.57
N TYR A 5 -1.69 10.75 8.32
CA TYR A 5 -2.06 9.75 7.32
C TYR A 5 -0.95 8.70 7.17
N LEU A 6 0.29 9.15 6.94
CA LEU A 6 1.42 8.24 6.77
C LEU A 6 1.67 7.39 8.02
N LYS A 7 1.64 8.01 9.21
CA LYS A 7 1.83 7.28 10.46
C LYS A 7 0.75 6.21 10.66
N ARG A 8 -0.53 6.59 10.51
CA ARG A 8 -1.68 5.67 10.66
C ARG A 8 -1.53 4.47 9.73
N ASN A 9 -1.30 4.70 8.44
CA ASN A 9 -1.23 3.61 7.47
C ASN A 9 0.02 2.72 7.66
N VAL A 10 1.15 3.28 8.10
CA VAL A 10 2.31 2.47 8.50
C VAL A 10 1.93 1.55 9.66
N ASP A 11 1.30 2.08 10.71
CA ASP A 11 0.88 1.31 11.88
C ASP A 11 -0.12 0.20 11.48
N THR A 12 -1.08 0.51 10.59
CA THR A 12 -2.07 -0.45 10.05
C THR A 12 -1.44 -1.59 9.24
N VAL A 13 -0.48 -1.28 8.36
CA VAL A 13 0.04 -2.24 7.38
C VAL A 13 1.22 -3.05 7.90
N LYS A 14 2.00 -2.49 8.84
CA LYS A 14 3.25 -3.09 9.34
C LYS A 14 3.10 -4.54 9.82
N PRO A 15 2.09 -4.94 10.61
CA PRO A 15 1.95 -6.33 11.04
C PRO A 15 1.80 -7.31 9.87
N ALA A 16 0.94 -6.98 8.90
CA ALA A 16 0.72 -7.82 7.71
C ALA A 16 1.96 -7.86 6.81
N ALA A 17 2.66 -6.72 6.67
CA ALA A 17 3.91 -6.65 5.91
C ALA A 17 5.02 -7.52 6.53
N LYS A 18 5.16 -7.54 7.87
CA LYS A 18 6.10 -8.42 8.57
C LYS A 18 5.82 -9.88 8.26
N LEU A 19 4.56 -10.30 8.36
CA LEU A 19 4.14 -11.66 8.04
C LEU A 19 4.44 -12.02 6.59
N ALA A 20 4.08 -11.15 5.63
CA ALA A 20 4.30 -11.38 4.21
C ALA A 20 5.80 -11.46 3.82
N CYS A 21 6.66 -10.75 4.55
CA CYS A 21 8.11 -10.79 4.36
C CYS A 21 8.81 -11.88 5.18
N ASN A 22 8.07 -12.72 5.91
CA ASN A 22 8.59 -13.73 6.83
C ASN A 22 9.52 -13.15 7.92
N ILE A 23 9.26 -11.92 8.36
CA ILE A 23 10.01 -11.26 9.43
C ILE A 23 9.38 -11.65 10.76
N THR A 24 10.01 -12.57 11.47
CA THR A 24 9.53 -13.12 12.75
C THR A 24 10.24 -12.54 13.98
N TRP A 25 11.22 -11.66 13.78
CA TRP A 25 12.04 -11.08 14.83
C TRP A 25 11.73 -9.60 15.06
N GLU A 26 12.19 -9.09 16.21
CA GLU A 26 12.15 -7.68 16.57
C GLU A 26 13.57 -7.13 16.64
N GLU A 27 13.99 -6.46 15.58
CA GLU A 27 15.30 -5.81 15.46
C GLU A 27 15.09 -4.40 14.91
N SER A 28 15.78 -3.41 15.48
CA SER A 28 15.57 -2.00 15.12
C SER A 28 15.91 -1.71 13.67
N GLU A 29 16.99 -2.28 13.14
CA GLU A 29 17.42 -2.06 11.75
C GLU A 29 16.42 -2.66 10.77
N THR A 30 16.05 -3.94 10.94
CA THR A 30 15.01 -4.58 10.12
C THR A 30 13.68 -3.84 10.18
N ASN A 31 13.24 -3.44 11.39
CA ASN A 31 11.99 -2.71 11.55
C ASN A 31 12.05 -1.32 10.89
N SER A 32 13.17 -0.61 11.00
CA SER A 32 13.36 0.70 10.37
C SER A 32 13.36 0.61 8.85
N LYS A 33 14.08 -0.38 8.29
CA LYS A 33 14.09 -0.67 6.86
C LYS A 33 12.69 -1.00 6.34
N LEU A 34 11.95 -1.85 7.05
CA LEU A 34 10.58 -2.20 6.66
C LEU A 34 9.65 -0.98 6.70
N GLU A 35 9.74 -0.16 7.73
CA GLU A 35 8.95 1.08 7.82
C GLU A 35 9.23 2.04 6.67
N GLU A 36 10.48 2.18 6.25
CA GLU A 36 10.84 3.01 5.10
C GLU A 36 10.24 2.44 3.80
N ILE A 37 10.32 1.12 3.61
CA ILE A 37 9.68 0.45 2.46
C ILE A 37 8.17 0.66 2.47
N ILE A 38 7.50 0.55 3.63
CA ILE A 38 6.05 0.77 3.75
C ILE A 38 5.71 2.22 3.39
N LYS A 39 6.43 3.21 3.94
CA LYS A 39 6.20 4.64 3.64
C LYS A 39 6.32 4.93 2.14
N ASN A 40 7.39 4.44 1.51
CA ASN A 40 7.60 4.59 0.08
C ASN A 40 6.57 3.81 -0.75
N GLY A 41 6.14 2.64 -0.24
CA GLY A 41 5.10 1.82 -0.85
C GLY A 41 3.73 2.50 -0.87
N ILE A 42 3.33 3.11 0.24
CA ILE A 42 2.08 3.89 0.32
C ILE A 42 2.06 4.95 -0.77
N ALA A 43 3.12 5.77 -0.88
CA ALA A 43 3.21 6.79 -1.91
C ALA A 43 3.18 6.22 -3.33
N THR A 44 3.86 5.09 -3.56
CA THR A 44 3.88 4.43 -4.87
C THR A 44 2.50 3.92 -5.27
N ILE A 45 1.77 3.28 -4.36
CA ILE A 45 0.44 2.74 -4.62
C ILE A 45 -0.58 3.87 -4.82
N CYS A 46 -0.53 4.90 -3.99
CA CYS A 46 -1.31 6.13 -4.15
C CYS A 46 -1.17 6.72 -5.58
N ASP A 47 0.06 6.89 -6.05
CA ASP A 47 0.34 7.37 -7.42
C ASP A 47 -0.21 6.41 -8.50
N MET A 48 0.04 5.11 -8.37
CA MET A 48 -0.46 4.10 -9.32
C MET A 48 -1.98 4.11 -9.45
N LEU A 49 -2.69 4.28 -8.33
CA LEU A 49 -4.15 4.28 -8.27
C LEU A 49 -4.76 5.67 -8.51
N GLY A 50 -3.93 6.71 -8.63
CA GLY A 50 -4.39 8.08 -8.91
C GLY A 50 -5.12 8.73 -7.74
N SER A 51 -4.68 8.45 -6.51
CA SER A 51 -5.20 9.10 -5.31
C SER A 51 -4.10 9.50 -4.35
N ASP A 52 -4.15 10.72 -3.81
CA ASP A 52 -3.24 11.17 -2.76
C ASP A 52 -3.44 10.39 -1.45
N GLU A 53 -4.65 9.90 -1.21
CA GLU A 53 -5.01 9.16 -0.01
C GLU A 53 -5.90 7.95 -0.36
N ILE A 54 -5.54 6.81 0.21
CA ILE A 54 -6.29 5.56 0.14
C ILE A 54 -6.48 5.05 1.56
N ASP A 55 -7.68 4.53 1.83
CA ASP A 55 -8.00 3.87 3.08
C ASP A 55 -7.50 2.41 3.05
N PHE A 56 -6.24 2.18 3.42
CA PHE A 56 -5.69 0.82 3.51
C PHE A 56 -6.23 0.01 4.71
N GLU A 57 -7.04 0.61 5.57
CA GLU A 57 -7.70 -0.11 6.67
C GLU A 57 -8.95 -0.83 6.16
N ASN A 58 -9.79 -0.13 5.40
CA ASN A 58 -11.06 -0.67 4.91
C ASN A 58 -11.00 -1.17 3.45
N ASP A 59 -10.13 -0.60 2.61
CA ASP A 59 -9.92 -1.09 1.25
C ASP A 59 -8.93 -2.25 1.21
N ILE A 60 -9.45 -3.45 1.45
CA ILE A 60 -8.69 -4.70 1.50
C ILE A 60 -7.87 -4.92 0.22
N ARG A 61 -8.43 -4.61 -0.96
CA ARG A 61 -7.75 -4.83 -2.24
C ARG A 61 -6.57 -3.89 -2.43
N SER A 62 -6.75 -2.62 -2.11
CA SER A 62 -5.65 -1.66 -2.13
C SER A 62 -4.56 -2.02 -1.10
N ARG A 63 -4.96 -2.52 0.08
CA ARG A 63 -4.01 -3.02 1.10
C ARG A 63 -3.22 -4.23 0.60
N GLU A 64 -3.88 -5.21 -0.01
CA GLU A 64 -3.21 -6.38 -0.60
C GLU A 64 -2.21 -5.98 -1.68
N LEU A 65 -2.59 -5.04 -2.54
CA LEU A 65 -1.70 -4.50 -3.57
C LEU A 65 -0.45 -3.83 -2.96
N LEU A 66 -0.62 -3.06 -1.88
CA LEU A 66 0.49 -2.48 -1.13
C LEU A 66 1.38 -3.54 -0.49
N ILE A 67 0.81 -4.56 0.15
CA ILE A 67 1.58 -5.65 0.76
C ILE A 67 2.39 -6.39 -0.30
N ASN A 68 1.79 -6.69 -1.45
CA ASN A 68 2.49 -7.32 -2.57
C ASN A 68 3.65 -6.46 -3.06
N TYR A 69 3.46 -5.14 -3.21
CA TYR A 69 4.56 -4.24 -3.57
C TYR A 69 5.70 -4.26 -2.53
N ILE A 70 5.35 -4.25 -1.24
CA ILE A 70 6.32 -4.33 -0.14
C ILE A 70 7.16 -5.62 -0.24
N VAL A 71 6.53 -6.77 -0.52
CA VAL A 71 7.24 -8.05 -0.71
C VAL A 71 8.22 -7.97 -1.88
N TYR A 72 7.83 -7.38 -3.02
CA TYR A 72 8.73 -7.23 -4.17
C TYR A 72 9.90 -6.30 -3.86
N LYS A 73 9.65 -5.19 -3.14
CA LYS A 73 10.71 -4.28 -2.68
C LYS A 73 11.65 -4.97 -1.69
N TRP A 74 11.10 -5.72 -0.74
CA TRP A 74 11.86 -6.47 0.25
C TRP A 74 12.82 -7.47 -0.40
N ASN A 75 12.34 -8.16 -1.45
CA ASN A 75 13.12 -9.12 -2.24
C ASN A 75 13.96 -8.47 -3.36
N ASN A 76 14.08 -7.14 -3.39
CA ASN A 76 14.89 -6.37 -4.34
C ASN A 76 14.55 -6.61 -5.82
N VAL A 77 13.27 -6.80 -6.15
CA VAL A 77 12.76 -6.96 -7.53
C VAL A 77 11.55 -6.07 -7.85
N PRO A 78 11.53 -4.78 -7.44
CA PRO A 78 10.35 -3.92 -7.59
C PRO A 78 9.90 -3.70 -9.04
N GLU A 79 10.80 -3.81 -10.01
CA GLU A 79 10.51 -3.64 -11.43
C GLU A 79 9.54 -4.69 -11.99
N GLN A 80 9.46 -5.86 -11.36
CA GLN A 80 8.56 -6.94 -11.78
C GLN A 80 7.12 -6.71 -11.30
N PHE A 81 6.93 -5.92 -10.24
CA PHE A 81 5.63 -5.74 -9.60
C PHE A 81 4.56 -5.21 -10.56
N ARG A 82 4.88 -4.12 -11.28
CA ARG A 82 3.91 -3.47 -12.17
C ARG A 82 3.42 -4.42 -13.26
N THR A 83 4.29 -5.25 -13.82
CA THR A 83 3.92 -6.23 -14.85
C THR A 83 3.05 -7.33 -14.26
N ASN A 84 3.41 -7.84 -13.07
CA ASN A 84 2.73 -8.98 -12.46
C ASN A 84 1.34 -8.63 -11.92
N TYR A 85 1.12 -7.38 -11.50
CA TYR A 85 -0.13 -6.90 -10.91
C TYR A 85 -0.87 -5.86 -11.77
N ILE A 86 -0.58 -5.77 -13.07
CA ILE A 86 -1.17 -4.72 -13.92
C ILE A 86 -2.70 -4.76 -13.91
N SER A 87 -3.30 -5.95 -13.92
CA SER A 87 -4.75 -6.13 -13.88
C SER A 87 -5.33 -5.61 -12.57
N ASP A 88 -4.75 -5.98 -11.42
CA ASP A 88 -5.19 -5.55 -10.10
C ASP A 88 -5.02 -4.04 -9.90
N ILE A 89 -3.92 -3.47 -10.41
CA ILE A 89 -3.67 -2.03 -10.39
C ILE A 89 -4.79 -1.30 -11.15
N LEU A 90 -5.15 -1.77 -12.34
CA LEU A 90 -6.19 -1.15 -13.15
C LEU A 90 -7.58 -1.26 -12.50
N GLU A 91 -7.89 -2.41 -11.90
CA GLU A 91 -9.16 -2.61 -11.20
C GLU A 91 -9.26 -1.73 -9.94
N CYS A 92 -8.23 -1.71 -9.11
CA CYS A 92 -8.18 -0.85 -7.92
C CYS A 92 -8.23 0.63 -8.31
N ARG A 93 -7.51 1.03 -9.37
CA ARG A 93 -7.50 2.42 -9.87
C ARG A 93 -8.89 2.84 -10.30
N LYS A 94 -9.60 1.99 -11.02
CA LYS A 94 -10.98 2.25 -11.44
C LYS A 94 -11.89 2.43 -10.22
N LYS A 95 -11.81 1.52 -9.24
CA LYS A 95 -12.60 1.59 -8.00
C LYS A 95 -12.35 2.91 -7.25
N VAL A 96 -11.08 3.20 -6.94
CA VAL A 96 -10.65 4.40 -6.20
C VAL A 96 -11.09 5.68 -6.91
N GLN A 97 -10.99 5.72 -8.24
CA GLN A 97 -11.45 6.88 -8.99
C GLN A 97 -12.97 7.02 -8.95
N LEU A 98 -13.73 5.94 -9.11
CA LEU A 98 -15.19 5.99 -9.01
C LEU A 98 -15.66 6.49 -7.65
N GLU A 99 -15.05 6.03 -6.55
CA GLU A 99 -15.38 6.50 -5.20
C GLU A 99 -15.17 8.00 -5.02
N LYS A 100 -14.18 8.60 -5.69
CA LYS A 100 -14.01 10.07 -5.72
C LYS A 100 -15.07 10.81 -6.53
N PHE A 101 -15.69 10.13 -7.50
CA PHE A 101 -16.69 10.71 -8.40
C PHE A 101 -18.12 10.42 -7.98
N VAL A 102 -18.37 9.61 -6.93
CA VAL A 102 -19.71 9.50 -6.34
C VAL A 102 -20.01 10.84 -5.66
N PRO A 103 -20.91 11.68 -6.22
CA PRO A 103 -21.30 12.91 -5.55
C PRO A 103 -22.00 12.52 -4.25
N GLU A 104 -21.73 13.23 -3.16
CA GLU A 104 -22.55 13.17 -1.94
C GLU A 104 -23.97 13.64 -2.30
N GLY A 105 -24.83 12.71 -2.74
CA GLY A 105 -26.16 13.08 -3.23
C GLY A 105 -26.80 11.98 -4.06
N ASP A 106 -27.09 10.85 -3.43
CA ASP A 106 -28.32 10.10 -3.65
C ASP A 106 -28.54 9.24 -2.40
N SER A 107 -29.19 9.87 -1.41
CA SER A 107 -29.76 9.25 -0.20
C SER A 107 -31.04 8.51 -0.54
#